data_AF-A0A0P8A4Q7-F1
#
_entry.id   AF-A0A0P8A4Q7-F1
#
_cell.length_a   1.000
_cell.length_b   1.000
_cell.length_c   1.000
_cell.angle_alpha   90.00
_cell.angle_beta   90.00
_cell.angle_gamma   90.00
#
_symmetry.space_group_name_H-M   'P 1'
#
loop_
_entity.id
_entity.type
_entity.pdbx_description
1 polymer ?
#
loop_
_entity_poly.entity_id
_entity_poly.type
_entity_poly.pdbx_seq_one_letter_code
_entity_poly.pdbx_strand_id
1 'polypeptide(L)'
;MTEPGVTKAFKILNGPSEEEKRIDNLNINSGWSKTYIWTVAPNGAWKNANTPINLFIKFYDTKAKKEKIIQFTIANPYILDEQYTGAATTPAPEITGTGAPAKATPFPSVIFVFTALLVAWRFRTRA
;
A
#
# COMPACT_ATOMS: atom_id res chain seq x y z
N MET A 1 -4.95 -2.38 15.93
CA MET A 1 -3.96 -1.40 16.41
C MET A 1 -4.49 -0.06 15.97
N THR A 2 -4.93 0.77 16.92
CA THR A 2 -5.28 2.17 16.66
C THR A 2 -4.03 2.95 17.04
N GLU A 3 -3.44 3.67 16.10
CA GLU A 3 -2.29 4.54 16.38
C GLU A 3 -2.84 5.86 16.92
N PRO A 4 -2.69 6.17 18.22
CA PRO A 4 -3.22 7.40 18.78
C PRO A 4 -2.50 8.60 18.15
N GLY A 5 -3.26 9.65 17.80
CA GLY A 5 -2.73 10.89 17.24
C GLY A 5 -2.77 11.01 15.71
N VAL A 6 -3.23 9.99 14.99
CA VAL A 6 -3.47 10.09 13.54
C VAL A 6 -4.92 10.50 13.31
N THR A 7 -5.15 11.72 12.83
CA THR A 7 -6.48 12.15 12.40
C THR A 7 -6.90 11.34 11.18
N LYS A 8 -8.08 10.73 11.25
CA LYS A 8 -8.65 9.96 10.14
C LYS A 8 -8.95 10.91 8.99
N ALA A 9 -8.60 10.53 7.77
CA ALA A 9 -8.89 11.32 6.57
C ALA A 9 -10.23 10.95 5.92
N PHE A 10 -10.68 9.71 6.12
CA PHE A 10 -11.84 9.14 5.47
C PHE A 10 -12.89 8.68 6.48
N LYS A 11 -14.07 8.38 5.96
CA LYS A 11 -15.10 7.56 6.60
C LYS A 11 -15.54 6.48 5.62
N ILE A 12 -15.86 5.30 6.13
CA ILE A 12 -16.47 4.24 5.33
C ILE A 12 -17.97 4.53 5.21
N LEU A 13 -18.45 4.66 3.98
CA LEU A 13 -19.88 4.82 3.67
C LEU A 13 -20.58 3.46 3.56
N ASN A 14 -19.90 2.51 2.91
CA ASN A 14 -20.37 1.13 2.74
C ASN A 14 -19.18 0.20 2.57
N GLY A 15 -19.34 -1.06 2.97
CA GLY A 15 -18.34 -2.09 2.77
C GLY A 15 -18.46 -3.26 3.75
N PRO A 16 -17.57 -4.25 3.62
CA PRO A 16 -17.58 -5.47 4.43
C PRO A 16 -17.12 -5.27 5.88
N SER A 17 -16.61 -4.09 6.24
CA SER A 17 -16.27 -3.73 7.62
C SER A 17 -16.33 -2.21 7.82
N GLU A 18 -16.53 -1.80 9.06
CA GLU A 18 -16.29 -0.41 9.49
C GLU A 18 -14.78 -0.10 9.53
N GLU A 19 -14.46 1.19 9.68
CA GLU A 19 -13.10 1.66 9.79
C GLU A 19 -12.41 1.06 11.02
N GLU A 20 -11.14 0.65 10.89
CA GLU A 20 -10.34 -0.01 11.93
C GLU A 20 -10.87 -1.37 12.43
N LYS A 21 -12.01 -1.84 11.92
CA LYS A 21 -12.44 -3.22 12.11
C LYS A 21 -11.71 -4.12 11.10
N ARG A 22 -11.39 -5.33 11.55
CA ARG A 22 -10.75 -6.35 10.70
C ARG A 22 -11.80 -7.33 10.19
N ILE A 23 -11.50 -7.98 9.07
CA ILE A 23 -12.26 -9.10 8.54
C ILE A 23 -11.42 -10.35 8.73
N ASP A 24 -11.97 -11.31 9.48
CA ASP A 24 -11.32 -12.59 9.73
C ASP A 24 -11.90 -13.65 8.78
N ASN A 25 -11.05 -14.39 8.07
CA ASN A 25 -11.45 -15.57 7.29
C ASN A 25 -10.70 -16.78 7.84
N LEU A 26 -11.45 -17.74 8.37
CA LEU A 26 -10.92 -18.97 8.94
C LEU A 26 -10.94 -20.09 7.90
N ASN A 27 -10.07 -21.08 8.07
CA ASN A 27 -10.03 -22.30 7.25
C ASN A 27 -9.87 -22.04 5.74
N ILE A 28 -9.10 -21.00 5.37
CA ILE A 28 -8.76 -20.74 3.97
C ILE A 28 -7.74 -21.77 3.45
N ASN A 29 -7.93 -22.22 2.22
CA ASN A 29 -7.06 -23.21 1.58
C ASN A 29 -6.07 -22.54 0.62
N SER A 30 -5.05 -23.29 0.18
CA SER A 30 -4.14 -22.82 -0.86
C SER A 30 -4.91 -22.43 -2.13
N GLY A 31 -4.55 -21.30 -2.74
CA GLY A 31 -5.26 -20.74 -3.90
C GLY A 31 -6.51 -19.93 -3.56
N TRP A 32 -6.84 -19.74 -2.28
CA TRP A 32 -7.96 -18.89 -1.87
C TRP A 32 -7.78 -17.45 -2.37
N SER A 33 -8.87 -16.88 -2.89
CA SER A 33 -8.95 -15.50 -3.36
C SER A 33 -10.31 -14.93 -2.99
N LYS A 34 -10.35 -13.65 -2.63
CA LYS A 34 -11.57 -12.92 -2.33
C LYS A 34 -11.38 -11.43 -2.61
N THR A 35 -12.37 -10.83 -3.25
CA THR A 35 -12.41 -9.39 -3.51
C THR A 35 -13.24 -8.71 -2.42
N TYR A 36 -12.67 -7.63 -1.87
CA TYR A 36 -13.37 -6.76 -0.94
C TYR A 36 -13.50 -5.37 -1.55
N ILE A 37 -14.68 -4.77 -1.38
CA ILE A 37 -15.01 -3.47 -1.96
C ILE A 37 -15.51 -2.58 -0.84
N TRP A 38 -14.90 -1.41 -0.68
CA TRP A 38 -15.36 -0.36 0.21
C TRP A 38 -15.68 0.89 -0.60
N THR A 39 -16.71 1.61 -0.16
CA THR A 39 -17.00 2.97 -0.59
C THR A 39 -16.58 3.89 0.55
N VAL A 40 -15.67 4.82 0.26
CA VAL A 40 -15.13 5.77 1.24
C VAL A 40 -15.38 7.20 0.78
N ALA A 41 -15.46 8.12 1.74
CA ALA A 41 -15.49 9.55 1.46
C ALA A 41 -14.58 10.28 2.46
N PRO A 42 -13.96 11.41 2.08
CA PRO A 42 -13.29 12.27 3.03
C PRO A 42 -14.24 12.71 4.14
N ASN A 43 -13.70 12.84 5.36
CA ASN A 43 -14.50 13.21 6.54
C ASN A 43 -14.39 14.70 6.91
N GLY A 44 -13.58 15.47 6.17
CA GLY A 44 -13.37 16.90 6.39
C GLY A 44 -12.32 17.26 7.44
N ALA A 45 -11.80 16.30 8.20
CA ALA A 45 -10.77 16.52 9.22
C ALA A 45 -9.36 16.64 8.64
N TRP A 46 -9.16 16.20 7.40
CA TRP A 46 -7.88 16.25 6.68
C TRP A 46 -8.08 16.89 5.31
N LYS A 47 -7.31 17.95 5.01
CA LYS A 47 -7.48 18.76 3.80
C LYS A 47 -6.14 19.28 3.28
N ASN A 48 -6.09 19.58 1.98
CA ASN A 48 -4.90 20.03 1.24
C ASN A 48 -3.67 19.15 1.46
N ALA A 49 -3.86 17.84 1.53
CA ALA A 49 -2.80 16.89 1.83
C ALA A 49 -3.04 15.51 1.19
N ASN A 50 -1.94 14.79 0.97
CA ASN A 50 -1.95 13.38 0.59
C ASN A 50 -2.39 12.51 1.77
N THR A 51 -3.22 11.52 1.48
CA THR A 51 -3.86 10.65 2.49
C THR A 51 -3.83 9.19 2.02
N PRO A 52 -2.69 8.51 2.18
CA PRO A 52 -2.54 7.14 1.71
C PRO A 52 -3.51 6.17 2.40
N ILE A 53 -4.18 5.35 1.62
CA ILE A 53 -5.03 4.25 2.09
C ILE A 53 -4.16 2.99 2.10
N ASN A 54 -3.83 2.53 3.30
CA ASN A 54 -2.99 1.36 3.52
C ASN A 54 -3.83 0.14 3.85
N LEU A 55 -3.51 -1.01 3.24
CA LEU A 55 -4.05 -2.30 3.64
C LEU A 55 -3.03 -3.05 4.48
N PHE A 56 -3.51 -3.64 5.57
CA PHE A 56 -2.76 -4.55 6.41
C PHE A 56 -3.40 -5.94 6.34
N ILE A 57 -2.66 -6.92 5.84
CA ILE A 57 -3.11 -8.29 5.68
C ILE A 57 -2.21 -9.20 6.50
N LYS A 58 -2.82 -10.04 7.35
CA LYS A 58 -2.12 -11.05 8.13
C LYS A 58 -2.63 -12.44 7.75
N PHE A 59 -1.73 -13.29 7.30
CA PHE A 59 -1.95 -14.73 7.16
C PHE A 59 -1.36 -15.43 8.38
N TYR A 60 -2.15 -16.28 9.02
CA TYR A 60 -1.72 -17.03 10.20
C TYR A 60 -1.97 -18.53 9.99
N ASP A 61 -0.91 -19.32 10.13
CA ASP A 61 -0.98 -20.78 10.18
C ASP A 61 -0.92 -21.23 11.64
N THR A 62 -2.06 -21.69 12.15
CA THR A 62 -2.22 -22.15 13.53
C THR A 62 -1.41 -23.42 13.83
N LYS A 63 -1.24 -24.32 12.85
CA LYS A 63 -0.51 -25.58 13.02
C LYS A 63 0.99 -25.35 13.03
N ALA A 64 1.49 -24.59 12.05
CA ALA A 64 2.90 -24.26 11.95
C ALA A 64 3.33 -23.15 12.92
N LYS A 65 2.38 -22.46 13.56
CA LYS A 65 2.60 -21.26 14.40
C LYS A 65 3.39 -20.17 13.65
N LYS A 66 3.11 -20.02 12.36
CA LYS A 66 3.78 -19.04 11.49
C LYS A 66 2.82 -17.94 11.11
N GLU A 67 3.34 -16.73 11.00
CA GLU A 67 2.60 -15.60 10.45
C GLU A 67 3.34 -14.98 9.28
N LYS A 68 2.56 -14.44 8.35
CA LYS A 68 3.05 -13.58 7.27
C LYS A 68 2.19 -12.32 7.26
N ILE A 69 2.86 -11.18 7.39
CA ILE A 69 2.24 -9.87 7.35
C ILE A 69 2.59 -9.22 6.02
N ILE A 70 1.60 -8.62 5.38
CA ILE A 70 1.74 -7.87 4.14
C ILE A 70 1.07 -6.51 4.36
N GLN A 71 1.79 -5.44 4.07
CA GLN A 71 1.28 -4.08 4.16
C GLN A 71 1.67 -3.31 2.91
N PHE A 72 0.73 -2.59 2.33
CA PHE A 72 0.95 -1.76 1.15
C PHE A 72 -0.13 -0.69 1.01
N THR A 73 0.20 0.37 0.27
CA THR A 73 -0.72 1.45 -0.07
C THR A 73 -1.49 1.08 -1.35
N ILE A 74 -2.81 1.10 -1.30
CA ILE A 74 -3.67 0.81 -2.48
C ILE A 74 -4.03 2.07 -3.26
N ALA A 75 -4.05 3.22 -2.59
CA ALA A 75 -4.34 4.51 -3.18
C ALA A 75 -3.67 5.61 -2.35
N ASN A 76 -3.21 6.67 -3.00
CA ASN A 76 -2.67 7.86 -2.32
C ASN A 76 -3.40 9.13 -2.80
N PRO A 77 -4.69 9.26 -2.47
CA PRO A 77 -5.48 10.44 -2.85
C PRO A 77 -4.94 11.71 -2.21
N TYR A 78 -5.14 12.83 -2.90
CA TYR A 78 -4.94 14.18 -2.38
C TYR A 78 -6.31 14.80 -2.11
N ILE A 79 -6.60 15.16 -0.86
CA ILE A 79 -7.89 15.76 -0.49
C ILE A 79 -7.77 17.26 -0.62
N LEU A 80 -8.57 17.86 -1.51
CA LEU A 80 -8.66 19.32 -1.67
C LEU A 80 -9.61 19.94 -0.65
N ASP A 81 -9.35 21.18 -0.24
CA ASP A 81 -10.24 21.94 0.66
C ASP A 81 -11.54 22.39 -0.04
N GLU A 82 -11.46 22.73 -1.34
CA GLU A 82 -12.52 23.40 -2.11
C GLU A 82 -13.69 22.48 -2.54
N GLN A 83 -13.52 21.16 -2.55
CA GLN A 83 -14.57 20.23 -2.99
C GLN A 83 -15.70 20.03 -1.95
N TYR A 84 -15.62 20.68 -0.79
CA TYR A 84 -16.62 20.59 0.29
C TYR A 84 -17.36 21.90 0.58
N THR A 85 -17.04 22.99 -0.12
CA THR A 85 -17.63 24.32 0.10
C THR A 85 -18.74 24.71 -0.87
N GLY A 86 -19.25 23.78 -1.68
CA GLY A 86 -20.51 23.96 -2.42
C GLY A 86 -20.40 24.73 -3.75
N ALA A 87 -19.21 24.87 -4.32
CA ALA A 87 -19.07 25.31 -5.72
C ALA A 87 -19.20 24.11 -6.67
N ALA A 88 -19.89 24.31 -7.80
CA ALA A 88 -20.18 23.29 -8.81
C ALA A 88 -18.96 22.41 -9.11
N THR A 89 -19.14 21.10 -9.02
CA THR A 89 -18.09 20.11 -9.24
C THR A 89 -17.66 20.14 -10.71
N THR A 90 -16.55 20.79 -11.00
CA THR A 90 -15.74 20.40 -12.16
C THR A 90 -15.25 18.97 -11.89
N PRO A 91 -15.59 17.98 -12.75
CA PRO A 91 -15.08 16.63 -12.58
C PRO A 91 -13.56 16.67 -12.48
N ALA A 92 -13.00 15.92 -11.52
CA ALA A 92 -11.57 15.67 -11.53
C ALA A 92 -11.20 15.08 -12.91
N PRO A 93 -10.08 15.50 -13.53
CA PRO A 93 -9.66 14.94 -14.81
C PRO A 93 -9.58 13.42 -14.68
N GLU A 94 -10.24 12.72 -15.61
CA GLU A 94 -10.17 11.26 -15.66
C GLU A 94 -8.70 10.84 -15.73
N ILE A 95 -8.28 10.05 -14.74
CA ILE A 95 -6.99 9.36 -14.83
C ILE A 95 -7.19 8.21 -15.84
N THR A 96 -7.03 8.51 -17.12
CA THR A 96 -6.93 7.51 -18.20
C THR A 96 -5.56 6.81 -18.22
N GLY A 97 -4.77 6.99 -17.16
CA GLY A 97 -3.54 6.25 -16.92
C GLY A 97 -3.86 4.81 -16.49
N THR A 98 -3.96 3.92 -17.47
CA THR A 98 -3.53 2.53 -17.25
C THR A 98 -2.15 2.64 -16.65
N GLY A 99 -2.00 2.30 -15.35
CA GLY A 99 -0.73 2.42 -14.65
C GLY A 99 0.36 1.78 -15.49
N ALA A 100 1.26 2.61 -16.03
CA ALA A 100 2.39 2.09 -16.79
C ALA A 100 3.11 1.08 -15.88
N PRO A 101 3.43 -0.13 -16.36
CA PRO A 101 4.20 -1.06 -15.55
C PRO A 101 5.47 -0.33 -15.11
N ALA A 102 5.77 -0.39 -13.81
CA ALA A 102 6.98 0.21 -13.26
C ALA A 102 8.17 -0.21 -14.13
N LYS A 103 8.85 0.76 -14.75
CA LYS A 103 10.04 0.50 -15.55
C LYS A 103 11.02 -0.20 -14.62
N ALA A 104 11.30 -1.47 -14.89
CA ALA A 104 12.29 -2.23 -14.13
C ALA A 104 13.60 -1.45 -14.15
N THR A 105 13.97 -0.87 -13.02
CA THR A 105 15.32 -0.37 -12.81
C THR A 105 16.23 -1.59 -12.88
N PRO A 106 17.25 -1.60 -13.77
CA PRO A 106 18.23 -2.66 -13.76
C PRO A 106 19.02 -2.53 -12.45
N PHE A 107 18.58 -3.22 -11.41
CA PHE A 107 19.42 -3.47 -10.25
C PHE A 107 20.57 -4.36 -10.75
N PRO A 108 21.83 -3.90 -10.69
CA PRO A 108 22.95 -4.80 -10.94
C PRO A 108 22.85 -5.92 -9.92
N SER A 109 22.70 -7.16 -10.40
CA SER A 109 22.59 -8.32 -9.52
C SER A 109 23.78 -8.33 -8.56
N VAL A 110 23.51 -8.61 -7.30
CA VAL A 110 24.48 -8.64 -6.18
C VAL A 110 25.72 -9.49 -6.52
N ILE A 111 25.58 -10.44 -7.44
CA ILE A 111 26.65 -11.30 -7.98
C ILE A 111 27.75 -10.49 -8.70
N PHE A 112 27.42 -9.42 -9.45
CA PHE A 112 28.43 -8.60 -10.15
C PHE A 112 29.25 -7.71 -9.22
N VAL A 113 28.66 -7.25 -8.11
CA VAL A 113 29.38 -6.43 -7.13
C VAL A 113 30.44 -7.27 -6.42
N PHE A 114 30.14 -8.52 -6.06
CA PHE A 114 31.10 -9.41 -5.40
C PHE A 114 32.23 -9.88 -6.34
N THR A 115 31.95 -10.14 -7.61
CA THR A 115 33.00 -10.55 -8.57
C THR A 115 33.97 -9.41 -8.88
N ALA A 116 33.48 -8.18 -9.06
CA ALA A 116 34.34 -7.02 -9.27
C ALA A 116 35.23 -6.73 -8.05
N LEU A 117 34.69 -6.87 -6.83
CA LEU A 117 35.46 -6.68 -5.59
C LEU A 117 36.55 -7.74 -5.41
N LEU A 118 36.25 -9.01 -5.72
CA LEU A 118 37.21 -10.12 -5.67
C LEU A 118 38.33 -9.97 -6.70
N VAL A 119 38.01 -9.50 -7.91
CA VAL A 119 39.01 -9.25 -8.95
C VAL A 119 39.92 -8.08 -8.57
N ALA A 120 39.38 -6.97 -8.06
CA ALA A 120 40.17 -5.83 -7.59
C ALA A 120 41.09 -6.21 -6.41
N TRP A 121 40.61 -7.02 -5.47
CA TRP A 121 41.41 -7.51 -4.35
C TRP A 121 42.56 -8.43 -4.80
N ARG A 122 42.33 -9.27 -5.82
CA ARG A 122 43.36 -10.15 -6.38
C ARG A 122 44.44 -9.40 -7.16
N PHE A 123 44.11 -8.28 -7.79
CA PHE A 123 45.12 -7.42 -8.45
C PHE A 123 45.93 -6.59 -7.44
N ARG A 124 45.32 -6.16 -6.33
CA ARG A 124 46.02 -5.41 -5.27
C ARG A 124 47.01 -6.25 -4.47
N THR A 125 46.79 -7.56 -4.36
CA THR A 125 47.68 -8.48 -3.63
C THR A 125 48.82 -9.05 -4.49
N ARG A 126 48.88 -8.70 -5.78
CA ARG A 126 49.93 -9.11 -6.71
C ARG A 126 50.79 -7.95 -7.24
N ALA A 127 50.60 -6.73 -6.72
CA ALA A 127 51.44 -5.58 -6.99
C ALA A 127 52.38 -5.32 -5.81
#